data_AF-A0A5J1S7G4-F1
#
_entry.id   AF-A0A5J1S7G4-F1
#
_cell.length_a   1.000
_cell.length_b   1.000
_cell.length_c   1.000
_cell.angle_alpha   90.00
_cell.angle_beta   90.00
_cell.angle_gamma   90.00
#
_symmetry.space_group_name_H-M   'P 1'
#
loop_
_entity.id
_entity.type
_entity.pdbx_description
1 polymer ?
#
loop_
_entity_poly.entity_id
_entity_poly.type
_entity_poly.pdbx_seq_one_letter_code
_entity_poly.pdbx_strand_id
1 'polypeptide(L)'
;TDKITVLGTATLMAGAIQQVSAGDFSQAVKGNRLASITGNEETEIAGQQSTKVAGAMNVDVGGTLTEKIAALRKSVAAGGQQIMGPTVHIGSESVNTLTMMLDTIDLLAELAQQCASHSHPSVGTPTNAGAFNQTAAKAGQTRSKYQNIIA
;
A
#
# COMPACT_ATOMS: atom_id res chain seq x y z
N THR A 1 -29.58 -7.45 -38.59
CA THR A 1 -28.28 -7.63 -37.93
C THR A 1 -27.67 -8.91 -38.41
N ASP A 2 -26.41 -8.87 -38.83
CA ASP A 2 -25.68 -10.06 -39.20
C ASP A 2 -25.39 -10.88 -37.93
N LYS A 3 -25.60 -12.20 -37.99
CA LYS A 3 -25.47 -13.08 -36.83
C LYS A 3 -24.72 -14.33 -37.22
N ILE A 4 -23.72 -14.70 -36.42
CA ILE A 4 -23.07 -16.00 -36.47
C ILE A 4 -23.47 -16.76 -35.20
N THR A 5 -23.89 -18.02 -35.35
CA THR A 5 -24.20 -18.91 -34.23
C THR A 5 -23.41 -20.19 -34.39
N VAL A 6 -22.66 -20.56 -33.35
CA VAL A 6 -21.92 -21.83 -33.29
C VAL A 6 -22.54 -22.66 -32.17
N LEU A 7 -23.03 -23.86 -32.48
CA LEU A 7 -23.63 -24.76 -31.48
C LEU A 7 -22.58 -25.53 -30.67
N GLY A 8 -21.37 -25.66 -31.23
CA GLY A 8 -20.22 -26.31 -30.59
C GLY A 8 -19.07 -25.35 -30.31
N THR A 9 -17.85 -25.88 -30.34
CA THR A 9 -16.63 -25.09 -30.11
C THR A 9 -16.19 -24.37 -31.38
N ALA A 10 -15.81 -23.09 -31.25
CA ALA A 10 -15.08 -22.35 -32.27
C ALA A 10 -13.62 -22.16 -31.84
N THR A 11 -12.67 -22.36 -32.76
CA THR A 11 -11.24 -22.17 -32.53
C THR A 11 -10.66 -21.30 -33.64
N LEU A 12 -9.84 -20.31 -33.28
CA LEU A 12 -9.11 -19.45 -34.21
C LEU A 12 -7.61 -19.57 -33.92
N MET A 13 -6.84 -19.96 -34.93
CA MET A 13 -5.38 -19.95 -34.92
C MET A 13 -4.91 -19.02 -36.04
N ALA A 14 -4.25 -17.93 -35.68
CA ALA A 14 -3.79 -16.92 -36.63
C ALA A 14 -2.45 -16.36 -36.17
N GLY A 15 -1.63 -15.89 -37.12
CA GLY A 15 -0.38 -15.22 -36.78
C GLY A 15 -0.61 -13.85 -36.11
N ALA A 16 -1.64 -13.12 -36.53
CA ALA A 16 -2.08 -11.86 -35.92
C ALA A 16 -3.59 -11.73 -36.01
N ILE A 17 -4.19 -11.03 -35.04
CA ILE A 17 -5.63 -10.71 -35.00
C ILE A 17 -5.76 -9.23 -34.67
N GLN A 18 -6.56 -8.52 -35.46
CA GLN A 18 -6.98 -7.15 -35.17
C GLN A 18 -8.51 -7.13 -35.09
N GLN A 19 -9.05 -6.63 -33.98
CA GLN A 19 -10.49 -6.48 -33.78
C GLN A 19 -10.80 -5.01 -33.58
N VAL A 20 -11.63 -4.46 -34.45
CA VAL A 20 -12.03 -3.05 -34.40
C VAL A 20 -13.55 -3.01 -34.46
N SER A 21 -14.14 -2.32 -33.49
CA SER A 21 -15.58 -2.05 -33.42
C SER A 21 -15.78 -0.55 -33.50
N ALA A 22 -16.54 -0.08 -34.49
CA ALA A 22 -16.88 1.36 -34.60
C ALA A 22 -17.95 1.81 -33.60
N GLY A 23 -18.66 0.86 -32.99
CA GLY A 23 -19.63 1.09 -31.92
C GLY A 23 -19.31 0.24 -30.70
N ASP A 24 -20.33 0.03 -29.86
CA ASP A 24 -20.17 -0.69 -28.59
C ASP A 24 -19.71 -2.15 -28.79
N PHE A 25 -18.82 -2.60 -27.90
CA PHE A 25 -18.39 -3.98 -27.81
C PHE A 25 -18.82 -4.58 -26.46
N SER A 26 -19.44 -5.75 -26.50
CA SER A 26 -19.79 -6.50 -25.29
C SER A 26 -19.37 -7.96 -25.43
N GLN A 27 -18.82 -8.52 -24.35
CA GLN A 27 -18.44 -9.91 -24.27
C GLN A 27 -19.02 -10.50 -22.98
N ALA A 28 -19.77 -11.59 -23.10
CA ALA A 28 -20.31 -12.33 -21.98
C ALA A 28 -19.80 -13.76 -22.01
N VAL A 29 -19.27 -14.23 -20.88
CA VAL A 29 -18.78 -15.60 -20.71
C VAL A 29 -19.52 -16.19 -19.51
N LYS A 30 -20.31 -17.25 -19.74
CA LYS A 30 -21.05 -17.93 -18.66
C LYS A 30 -20.17 -18.85 -17.81
N GLY A 31 -19.14 -19.41 -18.43
CA GLY A 31 -18.12 -20.23 -17.76
C GLY A 31 -16.92 -19.38 -17.35
N ASN A 32 -15.72 -19.92 -17.56
CA ASN A 32 -14.47 -19.26 -17.19
C ASN A 32 -13.87 -18.50 -18.38
N ARG A 33 -13.25 -17.35 -18.11
CA ARG A 33 -12.40 -16.63 -19.07
C ARG A 33 -10.94 -16.74 -18.62
N LEU A 34 -10.08 -17.29 -19.47
CA LEU A 34 -8.63 -17.27 -19.31
C LEU A 34 -8.03 -16.41 -20.43
N ALA A 35 -7.20 -15.44 -20.07
CA ALA A 35 -6.34 -14.72 -20.99
C ALA A 35 -4.89 -15.01 -20.58
N SER A 36 -4.07 -15.46 -21.54
CA SER A 36 -2.65 -15.71 -21.33
C SER A 36 -1.88 -14.95 -22.40
N ILE A 37 -1.11 -13.97 -21.95
CA ILE A 37 -0.28 -13.12 -22.79
C ILE A 37 1.16 -13.38 -22.36
N THR A 38 1.99 -13.87 -23.27
CA THR A 38 3.41 -14.13 -22.99
C THR A 38 4.30 -12.91 -23.23
N GLY A 39 3.81 -11.98 -24.05
CA GLY A 39 4.41 -10.66 -24.27
C GLY A 39 3.81 -9.61 -23.34
N ASN A 40 3.60 -8.41 -23.87
CA ASN A 40 3.03 -7.29 -23.12
C ASN A 40 1.53 -7.16 -23.40
N GLU A 41 0.78 -6.75 -22.38
CA GLU A 41 -0.60 -6.31 -22.50
C GLU A 41 -0.68 -4.82 -22.16
N GLU A 42 -1.33 -4.04 -23.01
CA GLU A 42 -1.60 -2.62 -22.80
C GLU A 42 -3.09 -2.38 -22.95
N THR A 43 -3.67 -1.60 -22.05
CA THR A 43 -5.09 -1.24 -22.07
C THR A 43 -5.23 0.26 -21.89
N GLU A 44 -5.74 0.93 -22.92
CA GLU A 44 -6.04 2.36 -22.89
C GLU A 44 -7.56 2.56 -22.86
N ILE A 45 -8.03 3.28 -21.86
CA ILE A 45 -9.46 3.61 -21.69
C ILE A 45 -9.55 5.12 -21.51
N ALA A 46 -10.01 5.81 -22.55
CA ALA A 46 -10.21 7.27 -22.49
C ALA A 46 -11.38 7.66 -21.55
N GLY A 47 -12.32 6.75 -21.33
CA GLY A 47 -13.46 6.92 -20.45
C GLY A 47 -13.22 6.39 -19.02
N GLN A 48 -14.24 5.78 -18.43
CA GLN A 48 -14.17 5.19 -17.10
C GLN A 48 -13.99 3.68 -17.19
N GLN A 49 -13.11 3.13 -16.34
CA GLN A 49 -13.04 1.71 -16.07
C GLN A 49 -13.72 1.39 -14.74
N SER A 50 -14.56 0.35 -14.72
CA SER A 50 -15.17 -0.19 -13.51
C SER A 50 -14.93 -1.70 -13.46
N THR A 51 -14.56 -2.22 -12.30
CA THR A 51 -14.35 -3.65 -12.08
C THR A 51 -15.08 -4.07 -10.82
N LYS A 52 -16.00 -5.02 -10.98
CA LYS A 52 -16.78 -5.60 -9.89
C LYS A 52 -16.51 -7.10 -9.85
N VAL A 53 -15.96 -7.55 -8.73
CA VAL A 53 -15.70 -8.98 -8.47
C VAL A 53 -16.52 -9.38 -7.25
N ALA A 54 -17.33 -10.43 -7.39
CA ALA A 54 -18.16 -10.93 -6.29
C ALA A 54 -17.36 -11.76 -5.29
N GLY A 55 -16.32 -12.45 -5.77
CA GLY A 55 -15.38 -13.22 -4.96
C GLY A 55 -14.10 -12.45 -4.67
N ALA A 56 -13.02 -13.20 -4.43
CA ALA A 56 -11.69 -12.63 -4.21
C ALA A 56 -11.06 -12.10 -5.50
N MET A 57 -10.21 -11.09 -5.35
CA MET A 57 -9.30 -10.60 -6.39
C MET A 57 -7.87 -10.78 -5.88
N ASN A 58 -7.05 -11.48 -6.66
CA ASN A 58 -5.62 -11.64 -6.42
C ASN A 58 -4.85 -10.93 -7.53
N VAL A 59 -3.86 -10.13 -7.14
CA VAL A 59 -2.93 -9.45 -8.05
C VAL A 59 -1.53 -9.87 -7.62
N ASP A 60 -0.83 -10.58 -8.50
CA ASP A 60 0.54 -11.03 -8.29
C ASP A 60 1.44 -10.36 -9.34
N VAL A 61 2.48 -9.68 -8.89
CA VAL A 61 3.39 -8.89 -9.71
C VAL A 61 4.81 -9.32 -9.37
N GLY A 62 5.48 -10.01 -10.29
CA GLY A 62 6.86 -10.46 -10.10
C GLY A 62 7.92 -9.32 -10.13
N GLY A 63 7.52 -8.12 -10.55
CA GLY A 63 8.36 -6.93 -10.63
C GLY A 63 7.80 -5.75 -9.84
N THR A 64 7.91 -4.54 -10.39
CA THR A 64 7.42 -3.32 -9.75
C THR A 64 5.96 -3.01 -10.14
N LEU A 65 5.14 -2.68 -9.15
CA LEU A 65 3.83 -2.06 -9.35
C LEU A 65 3.94 -0.54 -9.15
N THR A 66 3.53 0.26 -10.14
CA THR A 66 3.48 1.73 -10.04
C THR A 66 2.07 2.21 -10.36
N GLU A 67 1.49 3.01 -9.46
CA GLU A 67 0.16 3.59 -9.60
C GLU A 67 0.26 5.11 -9.55
N LYS A 68 -0.14 5.81 -10.63
CA LYS A 68 -0.23 7.27 -10.67
C LYS A 68 -1.69 7.69 -10.67
N ILE A 69 -2.13 8.28 -9.56
CA ILE A 69 -3.53 8.68 -9.35
C ILE A 69 -3.58 10.19 -9.20
N ALA A 70 -4.22 10.87 -10.15
CA ALA A 70 -4.21 12.34 -10.20
C ALA A 70 -5.04 12.99 -9.07
N ALA A 71 -6.16 12.37 -8.71
CA ALA A 71 -7.07 12.89 -7.68
C ALA A 71 -6.89 12.14 -6.36
N LEU A 72 -7.68 11.10 -6.12
CA LEU A 72 -7.75 10.41 -4.84
C LEU A 72 -7.62 8.89 -5.02
N ARG A 73 -6.72 8.29 -4.24
CA ARG A 73 -6.77 6.86 -3.96
C ARG A 73 -7.67 6.64 -2.75
N LYS A 74 -8.81 5.97 -2.93
CA LYS A 74 -9.69 5.56 -1.83
C LYS A 74 -9.67 4.04 -1.68
N SER A 75 -9.02 3.55 -0.63
CA SER A 75 -9.00 2.15 -0.23
C SER A 75 -9.85 1.97 1.02
N VAL A 76 -10.89 1.13 0.95
CA VAL A 76 -11.80 0.88 2.08
C VAL A 76 -11.99 -0.62 2.22
N ALA A 77 -11.59 -1.17 3.37
CA ALA A 77 -11.74 -2.58 3.70
C ALA A 77 -12.55 -2.71 4.99
N ALA A 78 -13.56 -3.60 4.99
CA ALA A 78 -14.41 -3.82 6.16
C ALA A 78 -13.69 -4.60 7.28
N GLY A 79 -12.81 -5.55 6.91
CA GLY A 79 -12.05 -6.38 7.86
C GLY A 79 -10.70 -5.83 8.27
N GLY A 80 -10.16 -4.84 7.55
CA GLY A 80 -8.84 -4.25 7.78
C GLY A 80 -7.99 -4.17 6.52
N GLN A 81 -6.93 -3.35 6.57
CA GLN A 81 -5.96 -3.17 5.51
C GLN A 81 -4.56 -3.46 6.03
N GLN A 82 -3.78 -4.24 5.27
CA GLN A 82 -2.39 -4.53 5.56
C GLN A 82 -1.50 -3.95 4.44
N ILE A 83 -0.45 -3.24 4.82
CA ILE A 83 0.61 -2.75 3.93
C ILE A 83 1.92 -3.25 4.54
N MET A 84 2.59 -4.17 3.84
CA MET A 84 3.72 -4.92 4.40
C MET A 84 4.85 -4.98 3.38
N GLY A 85 6.05 -4.73 3.86
CA GLY A 85 7.30 -4.81 3.10
C GLY A 85 8.48 -4.62 4.05
N PRO A 86 9.73 -4.75 3.55
CA PRO A 86 10.91 -4.45 4.33
C PRO A 86 10.90 -3.01 4.87
N THR A 87 10.44 -2.06 4.07
CA THR A 87 10.19 -0.67 4.45
C THR A 87 8.84 -0.17 3.92
N VAL A 88 8.29 0.85 4.57
CA VAL A 88 7.01 1.49 4.24
C VAL A 88 7.19 3.00 4.24
N HIS A 89 6.72 3.63 3.18
CA HIS A 89 6.66 5.08 3.02
C HIS A 89 5.21 5.55 2.91
N ILE A 90 4.79 6.44 3.80
CA ILE A 90 3.45 7.06 3.74
C ILE A 90 3.64 8.57 3.85
N GLY A 91 3.49 9.30 2.76
CA GLY A 91 3.65 10.76 2.75
C GLY A 91 4.05 11.30 1.38
N SER A 92 4.91 12.31 1.36
CA SER A 92 5.47 12.89 0.13
C SER A 92 6.84 12.31 -0.17
N GLU A 93 7.40 12.55 -1.36
CA GLU A 93 8.75 12.09 -1.73
C GLU A 93 9.83 12.42 -0.67
N SER A 94 9.71 13.58 -0.01
CA SER A 94 10.66 14.05 1.00
C SER A 94 10.26 13.77 2.45
N VAL A 95 9.00 13.38 2.72
CA VAL A 95 8.48 13.22 4.08
C VAL A 95 7.74 11.91 4.21
N ASN A 96 8.27 11.00 5.02
CA ASN A 96 7.56 9.84 5.52
C ASN A 96 6.84 10.22 6.82
N THR A 97 5.51 10.26 6.82
CA THR A 97 4.71 10.60 8.00
C THR A 97 4.93 9.63 9.16
N LEU A 98 5.36 8.39 8.89
CA LEU A 98 5.70 7.43 9.93
C LEU A 98 6.93 7.86 10.75
N THR A 99 7.85 8.66 10.16
CA THR A 99 9.01 9.22 10.86
C THR A 99 8.60 10.10 12.05
N MET A 100 7.45 10.77 11.98
CA MET A 100 6.92 11.55 13.11
C MET A 100 6.72 10.68 14.37
N MET A 101 6.42 9.39 14.22
CA MET A 101 6.32 8.48 15.36
C MET A 101 7.67 8.26 16.03
N LEU A 102 8.74 8.15 15.24
CA LEU A 102 10.11 8.04 15.72
C LEU A 102 10.56 9.34 16.40
N ASP A 103 10.29 10.49 15.80
CA ASP A 103 10.61 11.80 16.40
C ASP A 103 9.88 12.00 17.74
N THR A 104 8.63 11.54 17.83
CA THR A 104 7.86 11.56 19.08
C THR A 104 8.50 10.67 20.15
N ILE A 105 9.03 9.50 19.78
CA ILE A 105 9.76 8.62 20.71
C ILE A 105 11.03 9.31 21.23
N ASP A 106 11.75 10.04 20.37
CA ASP A 106 12.94 10.78 20.77
C ASP A 106 12.59 11.93 21.71
N LEU A 107 11.54 12.69 21.42
CA LEU A 107 11.06 13.77 22.29
C LEU A 107 10.63 13.24 23.67
N LEU A 108 10.05 12.04 23.74
CA LEU A 108 9.72 11.38 25.01
C LEU A 108 10.98 10.99 25.80
N ALA A 109 12.04 10.55 25.11
CA ALA A 109 13.32 10.24 25.75
C ALA A 109 13.97 11.50 26.31
N GLU A 110 13.97 12.59 25.53
CA GLU A 110 14.49 13.89 25.94
C GLU A 110 13.72 14.43 27.16
N LEU A 111 12.38 14.42 27.11
CA LEU A 111 11.55 14.87 28.22
C LEU A 111 11.82 14.06 29.50
N ALA A 112 11.95 12.73 29.39
CA ALA A 112 12.28 11.90 30.53
C ALA A 112 13.67 12.25 31.12
N GLN A 113 14.66 12.54 30.28
CA GLN A 113 15.97 13.00 30.74
C GLN A 113 15.88 14.36 31.44
N GLN A 114 15.14 15.31 30.87
CA GLN A 114 14.92 16.62 31.49
C GLN A 114 14.25 16.48 32.87
N CYS A 115 13.29 15.57 33.02
CA CYS A 115 12.69 15.25 34.31
C CYS A 115 13.69 14.60 35.29
N ALA A 116 14.58 13.72 34.82
CA ALA A 116 15.59 13.09 35.66
C ALA A 116 16.62 14.10 36.19
N SER A 117 16.98 15.09 35.36
CA SER A 117 17.99 16.11 35.69
C SER A 117 17.42 17.40 36.27
N HIS A 118 16.09 17.56 36.28
CA HIS A 118 15.42 18.67 36.94
C HIS A 118 15.94 18.79 38.39
N SER A 119 16.14 19.99 38.90
CA SER A 119 16.50 20.17 40.30
C SER A 119 16.07 21.54 40.82
N HIS A 120 15.86 21.62 42.13
CA HIS A 120 15.70 22.89 42.85
C HIS A 120 16.88 23.12 43.80
N PRO A 121 17.32 24.37 44.03
CA PRO A 121 18.50 24.68 44.85
C PRO A 121 18.51 24.06 46.25
N SER A 122 17.34 23.89 46.88
CA SER A 122 17.21 23.38 48.26
C SER A 122 16.77 21.92 48.37
N VAL A 123 16.35 21.29 47.26
CA VAL A 123 15.77 19.93 47.26
C VAL A 123 16.64 18.95 46.47
N GLY A 124 17.47 19.45 45.54
CA GLY A 124 18.25 18.60 44.63
C GLY A 124 17.39 18.02 43.50
N THR A 125 17.84 16.92 42.90
CA THR A 125 17.14 16.19 41.85
C THR A 125 15.99 15.33 42.40
N PRO A 126 15.02 14.90 41.58
CA PRO A 126 13.94 14.03 42.01
C PRO A 126 14.45 12.72 42.60
N THR A 127 13.79 12.24 43.65
CA THR A 127 14.09 10.94 44.27
C THR A 127 13.84 9.76 43.33
N ASN A 128 13.07 9.97 42.26
CA ASN A 128 12.77 9.00 41.21
C ASN A 128 13.55 9.23 39.89
N ALA A 129 14.62 10.02 39.89
CA ALA A 129 15.44 10.29 38.70
C ALA A 129 15.89 9.02 37.97
N GLY A 130 16.24 7.95 38.70
CA GLY A 130 16.59 6.66 38.11
C GLY A 130 15.47 6.02 37.28
N ALA A 131 14.20 6.19 37.69
CA ALA A 131 13.05 5.70 36.95
C ALA A 131 12.81 6.49 35.66
N PHE A 132 13.03 7.82 35.69
CA PHE A 132 12.98 8.65 34.49
C PHE A 132 14.08 8.26 33.48
N ASN A 133 15.31 8.03 33.93
CA ASN A 133 16.39 7.56 33.05
C ASN A 133 16.09 6.18 32.43
N GLN A 134 15.45 5.27 33.18
CA GLN A 134 14.98 3.99 32.62
C GLN A 134 13.89 4.18 31.56
N THR A 135 13.02 5.18 31.73
CA THR A 135 12.00 5.54 30.73
C THR A 135 12.65 6.02 29.43
N ALA A 136 13.67 6.88 29.52
CA ALA A 136 14.44 7.33 28.36
C ALA A 136 15.13 6.15 27.63
N ALA A 137 15.74 5.23 28.38
CA ALA A 137 16.36 4.03 27.81
C ALA A 137 15.33 3.13 27.09
N LYS A 138 14.14 2.96 27.67
CA LYS A 138 13.04 2.19 27.07
C LYS A 138 12.51 2.83 25.79
N ALA A 139 12.46 4.17 25.72
CA ALA A 139 12.13 4.89 24.51
C ALA A 139 13.14 4.58 23.38
N GLY A 140 14.45 4.62 23.66
CA GLY A 140 15.49 4.24 22.69
C GLY A 140 15.38 2.79 22.18
N GLN A 141 15.04 1.84 23.05
CA GLN A 141 14.76 0.45 22.65
C GLN A 141 13.53 0.35 21.73
N THR A 142 12.48 1.11 22.07
CA THR A 142 11.24 1.15 21.27
C THR A 142 11.51 1.74 19.88
N ARG A 143 12.29 2.81 19.80
CA ARG A 143 12.76 3.38 18.53
C ARG A 143 13.45 2.32 17.67
N SER A 144 14.45 1.66 18.26
CA SER A 144 15.29 0.67 17.55
C SER A 144 14.47 -0.47 16.94
N LYS A 145 13.36 -0.84 17.59
CA LYS A 145 12.44 -1.87 17.10
C LYS A 145 11.72 -1.47 15.80
N TYR A 146 11.38 -0.18 15.63
CA TYR A 146 10.54 0.28 14.53
C TYR A 146 11.30 1.02 13.43
N GLN A 147 12.48 1.57 13.71
CA GLN A 147 13.18 2.43 12.76
C GLN A 147 13.47 1.79 11.39
N ASN A 148 13.64 0.46 11.33
CA ASN A 148 14.02 -0.23 10.10
C ASN A 148 12.85 -0.49 9.13
N ILE A 149 11.60 -0.35 9.56
CA ILE A 149 10.43 -0.53 8.68
C ILE A 149 9.98 0.79 8.06
N ILE A 150 10.51 1.92 8.50
CA ILE A 150 10.19 3.24 7.97
C ILE A 150 11.23 3.54 6.89
N ALA A 151 10.76 3.71 5.65
CA ALA A 151 11.60 4.05 4.50
C ALA A 151 12.22 5.45 4.65
#